data_AF-A0A2G6PAS1-F1
#
_entry.id   AF-A0A2G6PAS1-F1
#
_cell.length_a   1.000
_cell.length_b   1.000
_cell.length_c   1.000
_cell.angle_alpha   90.00
_cell.angle_beta   90.00
_cell.angle_gamma   90.00
#
_symmetry.space_group_name_H-M   'P 1'
#
loop_
_entity.id
_entity.type
_entity.pdbx_description
1 polymer ?
#
loop_
_entity_poly.entity_id
_entity_poly.type
_entity_poly.pdbx_seq_one_letter_code
_entity_poly.pdbx_strand_id
1 'polypeptide(L)'
;MARRAKATSKTTTAKNTEKVEKVTDDYITSQEGIEKYEESKHEEESKISKKEVIDEVLLKDLKEGNIDAVSEHLQALIHNTSPDDLEKLKNLFAQNMLANTVKTGNKKDDQLSPDWRSGAYPYKNRMSRKNYEKQKYHLQVELLKLQKWVRDNGEKLVIVFEGRDAAGKGGTIKRFMEHLNPRGAKVIALEKPTEREQG
;
A
#
# COMPACT_ATOMS: atom_id res chain seq x y z
N MET A 1 10.39 -13.62 -65.83
CA MET A 1 10.12 -12.17 -65.99
C MET A 1 9.74 -11.58 -64.64
N ALA A 2 10.36 -10.45 -64.31
CA ALA A 2 9.97 -9.44 -63.32
C ALA A 2 9.78 -9.84 -61.84
N ARG A 3 10.89 -9.70 -61.09
CA ARG A 3 10.90 -9.21 -59.70
C ARG A 3 10.08 -7.91 -59.61
N ARG A 4 9.29 -7.74 -58.54
CA ARG A 4 8.92 -6.38 -58.08
C ARG A 4 8.83 -6.34 -56.57
N ALA A 5 9.60 -5.40 -56.04
CA ALA A 5 9.99 -5.26 -54.65
C ALA A 5 8.85 -4.72 -53.78
N LYS A 6 8.85 -5.18 -52.52
CA LYS A 6 8.10 -4.60 -51.41
C LYS A 6 8.65 -3.19 -51.17
N ALA A 7 7.86 -2.17 -51.53
CA ALA A 7 8.24 -0.78 -51.34
C ALA A 7 8.32 -0.47 -49.84
N THR A 8 9.51 -0.11 -49.41
CA THR A 8 9.86 0.45 -48.11
C THR A 8 9.17 1.80 -47.93
N SER A 9 8.34 1.92 -46.89
CA SER A 9 7.84 3.19 -46.40
C SER A 9 9.02 4.03 -45.94
N LYS A 10 9.30 5.14 -46.64
CA LYS A 10 10.29 6.14 -46.26
C LYS A 10 9.78 6.86 -45.01
N THR A 11 10.44 6.63 -43.88
CA THR A 11 10.31 7.45 -42.68
C THR A 11 10.77 8.88 -43.00
N THR A 12 9.82 9.79 -43.13
CA THR A 12 10.06 11.23 -43.25
C THR A 12 10.66 11.75 -41.94
N THR A 13 11.93 12.12 -41.99
CA THR A 13 12.67 12.78 -40.91
C THR A 13 12.04 14.14 -40.64
N ALA A 14 11.36 14.30 -39.50
CA ALA A 14 10.89 15.59 -39.04
C ALA A 14 12.10 16.46 -38.67
N LYS A 15 12.27 17.58 -39.37
CA LYS A 15 13.24 18.62 -39.02
C LYS A 15 12.87 19.19 -37.66
N ASN A 16 13.70 18.93 -36.65
CA ASN A 16 13.63 19.61 -35.36
C ASN A 16 14.12 21.05 -35.58
N THR A 17 13.20 21.99 -35.75
CA THR A 17 13.52 23.42 -35.72
C THR A 17 13.73 23.79 -34.25
N GLU A 18 14.98 23.83 -33.81
CA GLU A 18 15.35 24.43 -32.52
C GLU A 18 14.83 25.87 -32.50
N LYS A 19 13.86 26.11 -31.63
CA LYS A 19 13.30 27.43 -31.39
C LYS A 19 14.39 28.22 -30.67
N VAL A 20 15.05 29.13 -31.37
CA VAL A 20 16.08 30.00 -30.78
C VAL A 20 15.41 30.85 -29.70
N GLU A 21 15.64 30.49 -28.44
CA GLU A 21 15.24 31.32 -27.30
C GLU A 21 16.06 32.61 -27.35
N LYS A 22 15.37 33.76 -27.39
CA LYS A 22 16.03 35.05 -27.22
C LYS A 22 16.38 35.17 -25.74
N VAL A 23 17.64 34.97 -25.42
CA VAL A 23 18.18 35.29 -24.09
C VAL A 23 18.10 36.81 -23.93
N THR A 24 17.18 37.28 -23.10
CA THR A 24 16.93 38.70 -22.79
C THR A 24 17.64 39.17 -21.53
N ASP A 25 18.42 38.30 -20.90
CA ASP A 25 19.10 38.61 -19.65
C ASP A 25 20.36 39.45 -19.92
N ASP A 26 20.56 40.49 -19.12
CA ASP A 26 21.74 41.34 -19.21
C ASP A 26 23.01 40.51 -18.93
N TYR A 27 24.02 40.63 -19.81
CA TYR A 27 25.29 39.93 -19.64
C TYR A 27 26.04 40.49 -18.42
N ILE A 28 26.05 39.71 -17.33
CA ILE A 28 26.81 40.03 -16.12
C ILE A 28 28.30 39.81 -16.43
N THR A 29 29.07 40.89 -16.52
CA THR A 29 30.49 40.87 -16.91
C THR A 29 31.46 41.16 -15.76
N SER A 30 30.95 41.49 -14.57
CA SER A 30 31.78 41.67 -13.37
C SER A 30 32.15 40.32 -12.75
N GLN A 31 33.38 40.17 -12.25
CA GLN A 31 33.84 38.93 -11.61
C GLN A 31 32.93 38.49 -10.45
N GLU A 32 32.54 39.42 -9.58
CA GLU A 32 31.60 39.13 -8.48
C GLU A 32 30.21 38.69 -8.95
N GLY A 33 29.78 39.15 -10.12
CA GLY A 33 28.48 38.78 -10.70
C GLY A 33 28.50 37.42 -11.38
N ILE A 34 29.62 37.05 -12.00
CA ILE A 34 29.85 35.73 -12.57
C ILE A 34 29.97 34.68 -11.46
N GLU A 35 30.72 34.97 -10.39
CA GLU A 35 30.85 34.08 -9.23
C GLU A 35 29.48 33.80 -8.58
N LYS A 36 28.66 34.85 -8.33
CA LYS A 36 27.30 34.67 -7.79
C LYS A 36 26.39 33.87 -8.72
N TYR A 37 26.54 34.04 -10.03
CA TYR A 37 25.77 33.28 -11.01
C TYR A 37 26.20 31.80 -11.03
N GLU A 38 27.50 31.52 -11.07
CA GLU A 38 28.04 30.16 -11.01
C GLU A 38 27.67 29.45 -9.70
N GLU A 39 27.76 30.14 -8.56
CA GLU A 39 27.31 29.62 -7.26
C GLU A 39 25.82 29.29 -7.28
N SER A 40 24.97 30.19 -7.77
CA SER A 40 23.52 29.95 -7.86
C SER A 40 23.17 28.79 -8.80
N LYS A 41 23.88 28.67 -9.92
CA LYS A 41 23.66 27.60 -10.92
C LYS A 41 24.11 26.25 -10.38
N HIS A 42 25.25 26.19 -9.70
CA HIS A 42 25.72 24.98 -9.01
C HIS A 42 24.79 24.58 -7.86
N GLU A 43 24.21 25.54 -7.14
CA GLU A 43 23.23 25.25 -6.10
C GLU A 43 21.93 24.66 -6.68
N GLU A 44 21.45 25.18 -7.82
CA GLU A 44 20.30 24.62 -8.53
C GLU A 44 20.57 23.22 -9.11
N GLU A 45 21.71 23.01 -9.78
CA GLU A 45 22.10 21.71 -10.32
C GLU A 45 22.28 20.67 -9.21
N SER A 46 22.86 21.05 -8.06
CA SER A 46 22.96 20.19 -6.88
C SER A 46 21.59 19.84 -6.29
N LYS A 47 20.65 20.78 -6.26
CA LYS A 47 19.27 20.55 -5.79
C LYS A 47 18.50 19.60 -6.71
N ILE A 48 18.67 19.74 -8.03
CA ILE A 48 18.01 18.89 -9.04
C ILE A 48 18.54 17.45 -8.94
N SER A 49 19.87 17.27 -8.93
CA SER A 49 20.46 15.93 -8.84
C SER A 49 20.09 15.21 -7.54
N LYS A 50 20.07 15.93 -6.40
CA LYS A 50 19.64 15.36 -5.11
C LYS A 50 18.17 14.95 -5.13
N LYS A 51 17.30 15.73 -5.77
CA LYS A 51 15.86 15.41 -5.88
C LYS A 51 15.62 14.14 -6.69
N GLU A 52 16.29 13.99 -7.84
CA GLU A 52 16.14 12.82 -8.71
C GLU A 52 16.58 11.52 -8.01
N VAL A 53 17.69 11.56 -7.27
CA VAL A 53 18.18 10.40 -6.49
C VAL A 53 17.20 10.00 -5.40
N ILE A 54 16.60 10.98 -4.70
CA ILE A 54 15.64 10.70 -3.62
C ILE A 54 14.34 10.11 -4.17
N ASP A 55 13.84 10.62 -5.29
CA ASP A 55 12.63 10.11 -5.94
C ASP A 55 12.81 8.64 -6.37
N GLU A 56 13.98 8.27 -6.89
CA GLU A 56 14.28 6.90 -7.28
C GLU A 56 14.32 5.94 -6.08
N VAL A 57 14.97 6.35 -4.98
CA VAL A 57 15.09 5.53 -3.75
C VAL A 57 13.72 5.34 -3.10
N LEU A 58 12.92 6.40 -2.97
CA LEU A 58 11.57 6.31 -2.41
C LEU A 58 10.65 5.39 -3.24
N LEU A 59 10.72 5.47 -4.57
CA LEU A 59 9.94 4.61 -5.46
C LEU A 59 10.34 3.13 -5.36
N LYS A 60 11.62 2.85 -5.08
CA LYS A 60 12.10 1.49 -4.84
C LYS A 60 11.57 0.95 -3.51
N ASP A 61 11.73 1.69 -2.42
CA ASP A 61 11.32 1.25 -1.08
C ASP A 61 9.79 1.06 -0.98
N LEU A 62 9.01 1.90 -1.67
CA LEU A 62 7.55 1.75 -1.78
C LEU A 62 7.13 0.49 -2.55
N LYS A 63 7.88 0.08 -3.59
CA LYS A 63 7.60 -1.15 -4.35
C LYS A 63 7.97 -2.40 -3.57
N GLU A 64 9.02 -2.31 -2.76
CA GLU A 64 9.50 -3.41 -1.91
C GLU A 64 8.69 -3.53 -0.60
N GLY A 65 7.85 -2.54 -0.29
CA GLY A 65 6.97 -2.55 0.89
C GLY A 65 7.69 -2.24 2.20
N ASN A 66 8.86 -1.59 2.14
CA ASN A 66 9.67 -1.26 3.30
C ASN A 66 9.19 0.05 3.94
N ILE A 67 8.17 -0.06 4.80
CA ILE A 67 7.49 1.09 5.42
C ILE A 67 8.44 1.89 6.33
N ASP A 68 9.39 1.24 6.99
CA ASP A 68 10.33 1.89 7.90
C ASP A 68 11.33 2.77 7.13
N ALA A 69 11.89 2.27 6.03
CA ALA A 69 12.79 3.04 5.17
C ALA A 69 12.08 4.25 4.52
N VAL A 70 10.82 4.08 4.09
CA VAL A 70 10.03 5.19 3.55
C VAL A 70 9.79 6.28 4.60
N SER A 71 9.56 5.89 5.87
CA SER A 71 9.37 6.83 6.98
C SER A 71 10.63 7.64 7.27
N GLU A 72 11.81 7.00 7.28
CA GLU A 72 13.09 7.68 7.48
C GLU A 72 13.38 8.70 6.36
N HIS A 73 13.17 8.31 5.11
CA HIS A 73 13.34 9.22 3.97
C HIS A 73 12.37 10.40 4.00
N LEU A 74 11.10 10.17 4.37
CA LEU A 74 10.11 11.25 4.54
C LEU A 74 10.49 12.18 5.70
N GLN A 75 11.00 11.66 6.80
CA GLN A 75 11.48 12.48 7.92
C GLN A 75 12.67 13.33 7.51
N ALA A 76 13.65 12.77 6.79
CA ALA A 76 14.78 13.52 6.27
C ALA A 76 14.36 14.66 5.33
N LEU A 77 13.36 14.41 4.47
CA LEU A 77 12.76 15.43 3.62
C LEU A 77 12.06 16.53 4.43
N ILE A 78 11.25 16.15 5.42
CA ILE A 78 10.52 17.11 6.28
C ILE A 78 11.49 17.98 7.09
N HIS A 79 12.58 17.39 7.61
CA HIS A 79 13.59 18.12 8.39
C HIS A 79 14.35 19.17 7.58
N ASN A 80 14.49 18.99 6.27
CA ASN A 80 15.20 19.93 5.39
C ASN A 80 14.25 20.87 4.62
N THR A 81 12.95 20.84 4.91
CA THR A 81 11.94 21.65 4.22
C THR A 81 11.70 22.97 4.96
N SER A 82 11.62 24.07 4.21
CA SER A 82 11.32 25.40 4.78
C SER A 82 9.92 25.44 5.41
N PRO A 83 9.66 26.32 6.40
CA PRO A 83 8.33 26.42 7.02
C PRO A 83 7.17 26.65 6.03
N ASP A 84 7.41 27.42 4.97
CA ASP A 84 6.41 27.71 3.93
C ASP A 84 6.16 26.51 3.02
N ASP A 85 7.21 25.74 2.72
CA ASP A 85 7.08 24.52 1.94
C ASP A 85 6.46 23.38 2.75
N LEU A 86 6.65 23.37 4.08
CA LEU A 86 5.90 22.49 4.99
C LEU A 86 4.40 22.82 4.96
N GLU A 87 4.02 24.09 4.92
CA GLU A 87 2.62 24.50 4.76
C GLU A 87 2.06 24.07 3.40
N LYS A 88 2.82 24.23 2.30
CA LYS A 88 2.41 23.72 0.98
C LYS A 88 2.28 22.19 0.98
N LEU A 89 3.23 21.47 1.59
CA LEU A 89 3.18 20.02 1.72
C LEU A 89 1.98 19.57 2.56
N LYS A 90 1.71 20.20 3.70
CA LYS A 90 0.51 19.94 4.51
C LYS A 90 -0.76 20.18 3.70
N ASN A 91 -0.83 21.28 2.94
CA ASN A 91 -1.98 21.60 2.11
C ASN A 91 -2.17 20.61 0.96
N LEU A 92 -1.09 20.20 0.29
CA LEU A 92 -1.11 19.16 -0.74
C LEU A 92 -1.52 17.80 -0.16
N PHE A 93 -0.98 17.44 1.00
CA PHE A 93 -1.33 16.21 1.70
C PHE A 93 -2.78 16.25 2.18
N ALA A 94 -3.27 17.39 2.67
CA ALA A 94 -4.65 17.60 3.06
C ALA A 94 -5.58 17.54 1.84
N GLN A 95 -5.22 18.12 0.70
CA GLN A 95 -6.02 18.03 -0.53
C GLN A 95 -6.05 16.61 -1.10
N ASN A 96 -4.92 15.91 -1.12
CA ASN A 96 -4.85 14.52 -1.57
C ASN A 96 -5.52 13.56 -0.57
N MET A 97 -5.37 13.83 0.73
CA MET A 97 -6.15 13.16 1.77
C MET A 97 -7.62 13.45 1.55
N LEU A 98 -8.07 14.69 1.35
CA LEU A 98 -9.48 15.03 1.10
C LEU A 98 -10.01 14.34 -0.16
N ALA A 99 -9.25 14.30 -1.26
CA ALA A 99 -9.60 13.58 -2.48
C ALA A 99 -9.72 12.06 -2.26
N ASN A 100 -8.87 11.48 -1.41
CA ASN A 100 -8.99 10.10 -0.94
C ASN A 100 -10.04 9.93 0.18
N THR A 101 -10.39 11.01 0.89
CA THR A 101 -11.31 11.03 2.04
C THR A 101 -12.75 11.10 1.58
N VAL A 102 -13.02 11.64 0.39
CA VAL A 102 -14.29 11.43 -0.31
C VAL A 102 -14.59 9.92 -0.49
N LYS A 103 -13.56 9.05 -0.48
CA LYS A 103 -13.73 7.58 -0.43
C LYS A 103 -13.65 6.98 0.98
N THR A 104 -13.05 7.65 1.96
CA THR A 104 -13.13 7.30 3.39
C THR A 104 -14.14 8.18 4.12
N GLY A 105 -15.40 8.11 3.69
CA GLY A 105 -16.50 8.52 4.56
C GLY A 105 -16.42 7.74 5.86
N ASN A 106 -16.64 8.42 7.00
CA ASN A 106 -16.62 7.83 8.34
C ASN A 106 -17.38 6.49 8.34
N LYS A 107 -16.65 5.38 8.33
CA LYS A 107 -17.25 4.06 8.17
C LYS A 107 -17.96 3.74 9.47
N LYS A 108 -19.28 3.61 9.42
CA LYS A 108 -20.12 3.30 10.60
C LYS A 108 -19.60 2.10 11.39
N ASP A 109 -19.02 1.12 10.70
CA ASP A 109 -18.44 -0.11 11.27
C ASP A 109 -17.22 0.18 12.15
N ASP A 110 -16.47 1.25 11.87
CA ASP A 110 -15.20 1.59 12.55
C ASP A 110 -15.40 2.64 13.66
N GLN A 111 -16.64 3.08 13.89
CA GLN A 111 -16.95 4.06 14.94
C GLN A 111 -16.80 3.43 16.33
N LEU A 112 -15.93 4.01 17.16
CA LEU A 112 -15.66 3.53 18.52
C LEU A 112 -16.78 3.91 19.51
N SER A 113 -17.01 3.05 20.50
CA SER A 113 -17.88 3.35 21.64
C SER A 113 -17.20 4.35 22.59
N PRO A 114 -17.91 5.28 23.25
CA PRO A 114 -17.30 6.25 24.18
C PRO A 114 -16.49 5.60 25.32
N ASP A 115 -16.87 4.39 25.72
CA ASP A 115 -16.31 3.61 26.82
C ASP A 115 -15.38 2.48 26.37
N TRP A 116 -14.91 2.45 25.12
CA TRP A 116 -14.16 1.31 24.58
C TRP A 116 -12.89 0.92 25.36
N ARG A 117 -12.33 1.85 26.17
CA ARG A 117 -11.14 1.62 27.01
C ARG A 117 -11.43 0.93 28.34
N SER A 118 -12.69 0.85 28.78
CA SER A 118 -13.08 0.27 30.07
C SER A 118 -13.32 -1.25 30.03
N GLY A 119 -13.07 -1.90 28.89
CA GLY A 119 -13.24 -3.35 28.69
C GLY A 119 -14.57 -3.76 28.05
N ALA A 120 -15.42 -2.79 27.69
CA ALA A 120 -16.61 -3.03 26.88
C ALA A 120 -16.25 -3.33 25.41
N TYR A 121 -17.23 -3.80 24.63
CA TYR A 121 -17.06 -4.01 23.19
C TYR A 121 -16.65 -2.69 22.50
N PRO A 122 -15.56 -2.65 21.71
CA PRO A 122 -14.92 -1.39 21.37
C PRO A 122 -15.65 -0.56 20.31
N TYR A 123 -16.52 -1.19 19.52
CA TYR A 123 -17.23 -0.53 18.43
C TYR A 123 -18.65 -0.17 18.83
N LYS A 124 -19.08 1.03 18.44
CA LYS A 124 -20.44 1.52 18.64
C LYS A 124 -21.46 0.71 17.84
N ASN A 125 -21.08 0.29 16.63
CA ASN A 125 -21.94 -0.46 15.73
C ASN A 125 -21.32 -1.83 15.44
N ARG A 126 -22.18 -2.84 15.22
CA ARG A 126 -21.73 -4.09 14.61
C ARG A 126 -21.33 -3.85 13.17
N MET A 127 -20.33 -4.59 12.70
CA MET A 127 -19.95 -4.58 11.29
C MET A 127 -21.16 -4.85 10.40
N SER A 128 -21.35 -4.00 9.39
CA SER A 128 -22.40 -4.18 8.41
C SER A 128 -22.27 -5.53 7.71
N ARG A 129 -23.41 -6.16 7.43
CA ARG A 129 -23.44 -7.49 6.78
C ARG A 129 -22.72 -7.48 5.43
N LYS A 130 -22.84 -6.40 4.65
CA LYS A 130 -22.17 -6.24 3.36
C LYS A 130 -20.65 -6.30 3.51
N ASN A 131 -20.09 -5.56 4.47
CA ASN A 131 -18.65 -5.57 4.70
C ASN A 131 -18.16 -6.90 5.27
N TYR A 132 -18.93 -7.48 6.20
CA TYR A 132 -18.68 -8.81 6.75
C TYR A 132 -18.58 -9.87 5.65
N GLU A 133 -19.58 -9.99 4.77
CA GLU A 133 -19.59 -11.00 3.71
C GLU A 133 -18.44 -10.79 2.71
N LYS A 134 -18.11 -9.52 2.39
CA LYS A 134 -16.98 -9.19 1.51
C LYS A 134 -15.65 -9.64 2.13
N GLN A 135 -15.39 -9.30 3.38
CA GLN A 135 -14.15 -9.68 4.05
C GLN A 135 -14.06 -11.19 4.26
N LYS A 136 -15.17 -11.82 4.68
CA LYS A 136 -15.27 -13.27 4.86
C LYS A 136 -14.88 -14.01 3.57
N TYR A 137 -15.38 -13.57 2.42
CA TYR A 137 -15.03 -14.16 1.13
C TYR A 137 -13.52 -14.12 0.87
N HIS A 138 -12.88 -12.96 1.05
CA HIS A 138 -11.43 -12.83 0.84
C HIS A 138 -10.63 -13.73 1.80
N LEU A 139 -11.01 -13.77 3.08
CA LEU A 139 -10.37 -14.65 4.06
C LEU A 139 -10.55 -16.13 3.72
N GLN A 140 -11.70 -16.53 3.21
CA GLN A 140 -11.94 -17.91 2.76
C GLN A 140 -11.07 -18.28 1.54
N VAL A 141 -10.79 -17.32 0.65
CA VAL A 141 -9.82 -17.52 -0.45
C VAL A 141 -8.40 -17.74 0.09
N GLU A 142 -7.97 -16.94 1.06
CA GLU A 142 -6.66 -17.13 1.70
C GLU A 142 -6.57 -18.46 2.45
N LEU A 143 -7.66 -18.90 3.10
CA LEU A 143 -7.74 -20.18 3.77
C LEU A 143 -7.56 -21.37 2.80
N LEU A 144 -8.05 -21.25 1.55
CA LEU A 144 -7.81 -22.25 0.50
C LEU A 144 -6.35 -22.29 0.05
N LYS A 145 -5.69 -21.12 -0.03
CA LYS A 145 -4.25 -21.05 -0.32
C LYS A 145 -3.45 -21.70 0.80
N LEU A 146 -3.80 -21.45 2.06
CA LEU A 146 -3.21 -22.10 3.22
C LEU A 146 -3.40 -23.63 3.14
N GLN A 147 -4.61 -24.11 2.85
CA GLN A 147 -4.88 -25.54 2.70
C GLN A 147 -4.00 -26.17 1.61
N LYS A 148 -3.87 -25.50 0.46
CA LYS A 148 -3.00 -25.95 -0.63
C LYS A 148 -1.54 -26.00 -0.18
N TRP A 149 -1.04 -24.97 0.51
CA TRP A 149 0.32 -24.92 1.01
C TRP A 149 0.60 -26.04 2.02
N VAL A 150 -0.30 -26.27 2.99
CA VAL A 150 -0.16 -27.34 3.99
C VAL A 150 -0.02 -28.70 3.29
N ARG A 151 -0.86 -28.98 2.29
CA ARG A 151 -0.78 -30.22 1.51
C ARG A 151 0.53 -30.32 0.72
N ASP A 152 0.90 -29.27 0.02
CA ASP A 152 2.05 -29.28 -0.89
C ASP A 152 3.38 -29.43 -0.12
N ASN A 153 3.44 -28.98 1.14
CA ASN A 153 4.61 -29.12 2.02
C ASN A 153 4.53 -30.34 2.98
N GLY A 154 3.41 -31.08 2.98
CA GLY A 154 3.22 -32.22 3.89
C GLY A 154 3.06 -31.84 5.37
N GLU A 155 2.68 -30.59 5.66
CA GLU A 155 2.54 -30.06 7.00
C GLU A 155 1.24 -30.51 7.68
N LYS A 156 1.17 -30.34 9.01
CA LYS A 156 -0.02 -30.63 9.82
C LYS A 156 -0.47 -29.40 10.59
N LEU A 157 -1.74 -29.03 10.44
CA LEU A 157 -2.33 -27.88 11.12
C LEU A 157 -3.46 -28.33 12.05
N VAL A 158 -3.38 -27.96 13.32
CA VAL A 158 -4.43 -28.17 14.32
C VAL A 158 -4.91 -26.81 14.82
N ILE A 159 -6.23 -26.61 14.84
CA ILE A 159 -6.86 -25.38 15.33
C ILE A 159 -7.84 -25.76 16.43
N VAL A 160 -7.65 -25.17 17.62
CA VAL A 160 -8.52 -25.40 18.79
C VAL A 160 -9.39 -24.18 19.00
N PHE A 161 -10.69 -24.39 19.18
CA PHE A 161 -11.68 -23.33 19.41
C PHE A 161 -12.20 -23.40 20.84
N GLU A 162 -11.71 -22.51 21.70
CA GLU A 162 -12.13 -22.39 23.11
C GLU A 162 -13.01 -21.17 23.36
N GLY A 163 -13.77 -21.18 24.45
CA GLY A 163 -14.58 -20.04 24.89
C GLY A 163 -15.84 -20.43 25.64
N ARG A 164 -16.54 -19.44 26.21
CA ARG A 164 -17.80 -19.65 26.94
C ARG A 164 -18.89 -20.25 26.04
N ASP A 165 -19.93 -20.79 26.69
CA ASP A 165 -21.15 -21.19 25.98
C ASP A 165 -21.78 -19.99 25.29
N ALA A 166 -22.38 -20.24 24.12
CA ALA A 166 -22.94 -19.21 23.23
C ALA A 166 -21.96 -18.13 22.72
N ALA A 167 -20.64 -18.26 22.93
CA ALA A 167 -19.65 -17.30 22.40
C ALA A 167 -19.51 -17.32 20.86
N GLY A 168 -20.14 -18.29 20.18
CA GLY A 168 -20.16 -18.36 18.70
C GLY A 168 -19.18 -19.35 18.07
N LYS A 169 -18.54 -20.23 18.86
CA LYS A 169 -17.54 -21.22 18.39
C LYS A 169 -18.01 -22.02 17.17
N GLY A 170 -19.20 -22.63 17.24
CA GLY A 170 -19.76 -23.42 16.14
C GLY A 170 -20.05 -22.60 14.87
N GLY A 171 -20.45 -21.33 15.03
CA GLY A 171 -20.61 -20.40 13.93
C GLY A 171 -19.29 -20.13 13.21
N THR A 172 -18.22 -19.88 13.97
CA THR A 172 -16.87 -19.68 13.43
C THR A 172 -16.36 -20.92 12.69
N ILE A 173 -16.48 -22.10 13.30
CA ILE A 173 -16.09 -23.37 12.66
C ILE A 173 -16.84 -23.56 11.33
N LYS A 174 -18.15 -23.29 11.31
CA LYS A 174 -18.95 -23.35 10.09
C LYS A 174 -18.42 -22.42 8.99
N ARG A 175 -18.03 -21.17 9.32
CA ARG A 175 -17.44 -20.22 8.36
C ARG A 175 -16.08 -20.68 7.82
N PHE A 176 -15.25 -21.32 8.65
CA PHE A 176 -13.98 -21.90 8.22
C PHE A 176 -14.19 -23.04 7.22
N MET A 177 -15.14 -23.93 7.52
CA MET A 177 -15.36 -25.15 6.74
C MET A 177 -16.19 -24.95 5.47
N GLU A 178 -16.89 -23.82 5.32
CA GLU A 178 -17.83 -23.54 4.21
C GLU A 178 -17.29 -23.84 2.81
N HIS A 179 -16.00 -23.54 2.55
CA HIS A 179 -15.38 -23.72 1.23
C HIS A 179 -14.17 -24.66 1.24
N LEU A 180 -13.79 -25.20 2.40
CA LEU A 180 -12.63 -26.10 2.51
C LEU A 180 -12.96 -27.48 1.95
N ASN A 181 -11.99 -28.13 1.31
CA ASN A 181 -12.14 -29.52 0.89
C ASN A 181 -12.19 -30.44 2.13
N PRO A 182 -13.29 -31.19 2.38
CA PRO A 182 -13.46 -32.00 3.59
C PRO A 182 -12.47 -33.17 3.69
N ARG A 183 -11.80 -33.54 2.60
CA ARG A 183 -10.77 -34.59 2.62
C ARG A 183 -9.50 -34.12 3.33
N GLY A 184 -9.21 -32.83 3.31
CA GLY A 184 -8.01 -32.23 3.88
C GLY A 184 -8.24 -31.44 5.18
N ALA A 185 -9.50 -31.24 5.59
CA ALA A 185 -9.85 -30.53 6.81
C ALA A 185 -11.00 -31.29 7.51
N LYS A 186 -10.81 -31.61 8.79
CA LYS A 186 -11.80 -32.35 9.59
C LYS A 186 -12.15 -31.52 10.82
N VAL A 187 -13.43 -31.53 11.17
CA VAL A 187 -13.91 -31.01 12.44
C VAL A 187 -14.03 -32.18 13.40
N ILE A 188 -13.39 -32.06 14.56
CA ILE A 188 -13.51 -33.02 15.66
C ILE A 188 -14.28 -32.34 16.78
N ALA A 189 -15.43 -32.92 17.14
CA ALA A 189 -16.18 -32.56 18.33
C ALA A 189 -16.10 -33.75 19.27
N LEU A 190 -15.35 -33.59 20.37
CA LEU A 190 -15.22 -34.64 21.37
C LEU A 190 -16.47 -34.67 22.25
N GLU A 191 -16.98 -35.87 22.49
CA GLU A 191 -18.06 -36.10 23.44
C GLU A 191 -17.52 -36.26 24.86
N LYS A 192 -18.41 -36.50 25.83
CA LYS A 192 -18.01 -36.85 27.18
C LYS A 192 -17.10 -38.09 27.13
N PRO A 193 -15.93 -38.08 27.80
CA PRO A 193 -15.01 -39.21 27.75
C PRO A 193 -15.66 -40.48 28.30
N THR A 194 -15.39 -41.60 27.63
CA THR A 194 -15.83 -42.94 28.06
C THR A 194 -15.07 -43.42 29.29
N GLU A 195 -15.58 -44.45 29.99
CA GLU A 195 -14.91 -45.02 31.18
C GLU A 195 -13.45 -45.41 30.89
N ARG A 196 -13.18 -45.99 29.73
CA ARG A 196 -11.81 -46.36 29.30
C ARG A 196 -10.91 -45.15 29.02
N GLU A 197 -11.47 -44.02 28.60
CA GLU A 197 -10.72 -42.78 28.34
C GLU A 197 -10.50 -41.96 29.62
N GLN A 198 -11.22 -42.27 30.70
CA GLN A 198 -11.08 -41.61 32.00
C GLN A 198 -9.96 -42.21 32.87
N GLY A 199 -9.56 -43.47 32.63
CA GLY A 199 -8.46 -44.14 33.32
C GLY A 199 -8.86 -45.47 33.94
#